data_AF-A0A351HUZ7-F1
#
_entry.id   AF-A0A351HUZ7-F1
#
_cell.length_a   1.000
_cell.length_b   1.000
_cell.length_c   1.000
_cell.angle_alpha   90.00
_cell.angle_beta   90.00
_cell.angle_gamma   90.00
#
_symmetry.space_group_name_H-M   'P 1'
#
loop_
_entity.id
_entity.type
_entity.pdbx_description
1 polymer ?
#
loop_
_entity_poly.entity_id
_entity_poly.type
_entity_poly.pdbx_seq_one_letter_code
_entity_poly.pdbx_strand_id
1 'polypeptide(L)' 'MRIDKYLKNARIIKRRTVGKDACDGGRISINDKVAKPGDQV' A
#
# COMPACT_ATOMS: atom_id res chain seq x y z
N MET A 1 3.28 -9.10 -5.41
CA MET A 1 3.79 -8.73 -4.06
C MET A 1 2.70 -7.90 -3.39
N ARG A 2 2.36 -8.07 -2.10
CA ARG A 2 1.32 -7.19 -1.52
C ARG A 2 1.79 -5.73 -1.51
N ILE A 3 0.87 -4.78 -1.69
CA ILE A 3 1.21 -3.36 -1.74
C ILE A 3 1.92 -2.86 -0.47
N ASP A 4 1.54 -3.34 0.72
CA ASP A 4 2.23 -3.02 1.98
C ASP A 4 3.69 -3.49 1.98
N LYS A 5 3.96 -4.67 1.39
CA LYS A 5 5.31 -5.21 1.25
C LYS A 5 6.10 -4.43 0.21
N TYR A 6 5.47 -4.05 -0.90
CA TYR A 6 6.09 -3.26 -1.95
C TYR A 6 6.49 -1.87 -1.43
N LEU A 7 5.58 -1.16 -0.78
CA LEU A 7 5.82 0.18 -0.22
C LEU A 7 6.94 0.19 0.83
N LYS A 8 7.05 -0.86 1.64
CA LYS A 8 8.16 -1.01 2.60
C LYS A 8 9.49 -1.26 1.89
N ASN A 9 9.51 -2.07 0.84
CA ASN A 9 10.72 -2.39 0.10
C ASN A 9 11.21 -1.20 -0.74
N ALA A 10 10.29 -0.45 -1.33
CA ALA A 10 10.54 0.82 -2.00
C ALA A 10 10.91 1.96 -1.03
N ARG A 11 10.88 1.71 0.29
CA ARG A 11 11.17 2.69 1.37
C ARG A 11 10.24 3.92 1.37
N ILE A 12 9.07 3.82 0.76
CA ILE A 12 8.03 4.87 0.79
C ILE A 12 7.41 4.97 2.19
N ILE A 13 7.24 3.83 2.87
CA ILE A 13 6.76 3.75 4.24
C ILE A 13 7.79 3.09 5.14
N LYS A 14 7.93 3.60 6.37
CA LYS A 14 8.83 3.03 7.40
C LYS A 14 8.30 1.73 8.00
N ARG A 15 6.98 1.58 8.15
CA ARG A 15 6.32 0.43 8.79
C ARG A 15 5.18 -0.07 7.91
N ARG A 16 4.95 -1.39 7.88
CA ARG A 16 3.85 -2.00 7.12
C ARG A 16 2.46 -1.59 7.60
N THR A 17 2.29 -1.31 8.89
CA THR A 17 1.02 -0.85 9.46
C THR A 17 0.53 0.44 8.80
N VAL A 18 1.46 1.37 8.54
CA VAL A 18 1.16 2.63 7.84
C VAL A 18 0.66 2.39 6.41
N GLY A 19 1.15 1.33 5.74
CA GLY A 19 0.66 0.94 4.43
C GLY A 19 -0.78 0.44 4.47
N LYS A 20 -1.15 -0.29 5.52
CA LYS A 20 -2.52 -0.76 5.72
C LYS A 20 -3.46 0.43 5.98
N ASP A 21 -3.09 1.32 6.90
CA ASP A 21 -3.88 2.51 7.25
C ASP A 21 -4.03 3.46 6.04
N ALA A 22 -3.00 3.57 5.20
CA ALA A 22 -3.04 4.38 3.99
C ALA A 22 -3.92 3.76 2.88
N CYS A 23 -3.97 2.42 2.79
CA CYS A 23 -4.92 1.72 1.91
C CYS A 23 -6.36 1.89 2.39
N ASP A 24 -6.61 1.77 3.71
CA ASP A 24 -7.94 1.94 4.30
C ASP A 24 -8.42 3.40 4.17
N GLY A 25 -7.51 4.37 4.26
CA GLY A 25 -7.78 5.80 4.03
C GLY A 25 -7.86 6.22 2.55
N GLY A 26 -7.80 5.29 1.60
CA GLY A 26 -7.93 5.57 0.17
C GLY A 26 -6.81 6.41 -0.43
N ARG A 27 -5.63 6.47 0.23
CA ARG A 27 -4.49 7.30 -0.21
C ARG A 27 -3.59 6.61 -1.24
N ILE A 28 -3.77 5.30 -1.42
CA ILE A 28 -2.96 4.50 -2.33
C ILE A 28 -3.85 4.04 -3.49
N SER A 29 -3.47 4.43 -4.70
CA SER A 29 -4.12 4.01 -5.94
C SER A 29 -3.12 3.25 -6.82
N ILE A 30 -3.53 2.09 -7.34
CA ILE A 30 -2.80 1.35 -8.36
C ILE A 30 -3.52 1.61 -9.69
N ASN A 31 -2.85 2.22 -10.66
CA ASN A 31 -3.39 2.46 -12.01
C ASN A 31 -4.83 3.01 -11.98
N ASP A 32 -5.02 4.11 -11.25
CA ASP A 32 -6.29 4.84 -11.08
C ASP A 32 -7.40 4.10 -10.30
N LYS A 33 -7.10 2.96 -9.66
CA LYS A 33 -8.02 2.25 -8.76
C LYS A 33 -7.52 2.29 -7.32
N VAL A 34 -8.41 2.61 -6.38
CA VAL A 34 -8.08 2.59 -4.95
C VAL A 34 -7.64 1.18 -4.55
N ALA A 35 -6.41 1.08 -4.05
CA ALA A 35 -5.76 -0.19 -3.76
C ALA A 35 -6.20 -0.71 -2.39
N LYS A 36 -6.65 -1.96 -2.35
CA LYS A 36 -6.97 -2.65 -1.11
C LYS A 36 -5.67 -3.12 -0.44
N PRO A 37 -5.64 -3.23 0.90
CA PRO A 37 -4.43 -3.64 1.63
C PRO A 37 -3.94 -5.06 1.29
N GLY A 38 -4.72 -5.86 0.55
CA GLY A 38 -4.36 -7.18 0.03
C GLY A 38 -4.02 -7.23 -1.47
N ASP A 39 -4.12 -6.10 -2.18
CA ASP A 39 -3.87 -6.09 -3.63
C ASP A 39 -2.40 -6.42 -3.93
N GLN A 40 -2.24 -7.24 -4.97
CA GLN A 40 -0.94 -7.67 -5.44
C GLN A 40 -0.49 -6.72 -6.56
N VAL A 41 0.70 -6.12 -6.34
CA VAL A 41 1.49 -5.38 -7.32
C VAL A 41 2.63 -6.22 -7.88
#